data_AF-A0A7C6ZJD3-F1
#
_entry.id   AF-A0A7C6ZJD3-F1
#
_cell.length_a   1.000
_cell.length_b   1.000
_cell.length_c   1.000
_cell.angle_alpha   90.00
_cell.angle_beta   90.00
_cell.angle_gamma   90.00
#
_symmetry.space_group_name_H-M   'P 1'
#
loop_
_entity.id
_entity.type
_entity.pdbx_description
1 polymer ?
#
loop_
_entity_poly.entity_id
_entity_poly.type
_entity_poly.pdbx_seq_one_letter_code
_entity_poly.pdbx_strand_id
1 'polypeptide(L)' 'MKKGLHEVCYACGSKHARPRNIGGTRYFLCDQCFAHHVWANHIAVEYLRNKVSDNGAADRKKQECEAATVI' A
#
# COMPACT_ATOMS: atom_id res chain seq x y z
N MET A 1 18.61 30.81 -19.34
CA MET A 1 18.70 29.56 -18.55
C MET A 1 17.58 29.58 -17.51
N LYS A 2 16.55 28.72 -17.64
CA LYS A 2 15.49 28.63 -16.62
C LYS A 2 16.09 27.95 -15.38
N LYS A 3 16.31 28.70 -14.30
CA LYS A 3 16.62 28.15 -12.98
C LYS A 3 15.41 27.32 -12.58
N GLY A 4 15.46 26.00 -12.78
CA GLY A 4 14.41 25.10 -12.29
C GLY A 4 14.31 25.30 -10.79
N LEU A 5 13.14 25.68 -10.29
CA LEU A 5 12.89 25.62 -8.85
C LEU A 5 13.19 24.19 -8.43
N HIS A 6 14.24 24.01 -7.62
CA HIS A 6 14.52 22.73 -7.02
C HIS A 6 13.35 22.42 -6.10
N GLU A 7 12.48 21.51 -6.54
CA GLU A 7 11.33 21.13 -5.75
C GLU A 7 11.81 20.41 -4.49
N VAL A 8 11.35 20.88 -3.33
CA VAL A 8 11.66 20.28 -2.03
C VAL A 8 10.74 19.10 -1.76
N CYS A 9 11.22 18.11 -1.03
CA CYS A 9 10.44 16.92 -0.73
C CYS A 9 9.20 17.31 0.08
N TYR A 10 8.02 16.99 -0.47
CA TYR A 10 6.74 17.23 0.18
C TYR A 10 6.68 16.66 1.60
N ALA A 11 7.26 15.48 1.83
CA ALA A 11 7.16 14.78 3.10
C ALA A 11 8.14 15.29 4.18
N CYS A 12 9.36 15.70 3.79
CA CYS A 12 10.40 16.09 4.76
C CYS A 12 10.83 17.55 4.69
N GLY A 13 10.34 18.33 3.72
CA GLY A 13 10.52 19.78 3.58
C GLY A 13 11.94 20.29 3.34
N SER A 14 12.96 19.43 3.43
CA SER A 14 14.37 19.82 3.53
C SER A 14 15.28 19.21 2.46
N LYS A 15 14.88 18.08 1.87
CA LYS A 15 15.68 17.37 0.86
C LYS A 15 15.21 17.70 -0.55
N HIS A 16 16.13 17.64 -1.51
CA HIS A 16 15.80 17.71 -2.92
C HIS A 16 14.82 16.60 -3.32
N ALA A 17 13.78 16.96 -4.08
CA ALA A 17 12.76 16.03 -4.54
C ALA A 17 12.89 15.69 -6.02
N ARG A 18 12.29 14.57 -6.39
CA ARG A 18 12.03 14.21 -7.78
C ARG A 18 10.54 13.91 -7.94
N PRO A 19 9.97 14.13 -9.13
CA PRO A 19 8.60 13.72 -9.39
C PRO A 19 8.46 12.20 -9.29
N ARG A 20 7.48 11.74 -8.53
CA ARG A 20 7.10 10.34 -8.32
C ARG A 20 5.60 10.19 -8.57
N ASN A 21 5.17 9.06 -9.12
CA ASN A 21 3.76 8.73 -9.27
C ASN A 21 3.38 7.69 -8.22
N ILE A 22 2.38 8.01 -7.39
CA ILE A 22 1.85 7.14 -6.35
C ILE A 22 0.33 7.11 -6.52
N GLY A 23 -0.22 5.94 -6.85
CA GLY A 23 -1.66 5.76 -6.99
C GLY A 23 -2.32 6.65 -8.05
N GLY A 24 -1.57 7.07 -9.07
CA GLY A 24 -2.05 8.00 -10.10
C GLY A 24 -1.80 9.48 -9.80
N THR A 25 -1.41 9.82 -8.56
CA THR A 25 -1.12 11.19 -8.15
C THR A 25 0.39 11.47 -8.22
N ARG A 26 0.76 12.62 -8.78
CA ARG A 26 2.15 13.06 -8.87
C ARG A 26 2.55 13.80 -7.59
N TYR A 27 3.55 13.27 -6.89
CA TYR A 27 4.18 13.88 -5.72
C TYR A 27 5.64 14.18 -5.98
N PHE A 28 6.19 15.18 -5.27
CA PHE A 28 7.62 15.46 -5.26
C PHE A 28 8.22 14.95 -3.97
N LEU A 29 8.96 13.84 -4.07
CA LEU A 29 9.55 13.16 -2.91
C LEU A 29 11.04 12.95 -3.10
N CYS A 30 11.79 13.00 -2.01
CA CYS A 30 13.16 12.48 -1.97
C CYS A 30 13.14 10.95 -1.98
N ASP A 31 14.28 10.34 -2.30
CA ASP A 31 14.39 8.89 -2.47
C ASP A 31 14.03 8.11 -1.20
N GLN A 32 14.40 8.64 -0.02
CA GLN A 32 14.10 8.01 1.26
C GLN A 32 12.59 7.98 1.56
N CYS A 33 11.89 9.12 1.38
CA CYS A 33 10.46 9.20 1.61
C CYS A 33 9.67 8.35 0.59
N PHE A 34 10.15 8.28 -0.66
CA PHE A 34 9.56 7.40 -1.67
C PHE A 34 9.73 5.92 -1.31
N ALA A 35 10.92 5.51 -0.86
CA ALA A 35 11.17 4.14 -0.42
C ALA A 35 10.29 3.73 0.78
N HIS A 36 10.15 4.61 1.78
CA HIS A 36 9.22 4.38 2.89
C HIS A 36 7.78 4.18 2.42
N HIS A 37 7.32 4.99 1.46
CA HIS A 37 5.98 4.82 0.90
C HIS A 37 5.80 3.45 0.22
N VAL A 38 6.76 3.02 -0.61
CA VAL A 38 6.71 1.72 -1.29
C VAL A 38 6.66 0.58 -0.27
N TRP A 39 7.49 0.64 0.77
CA TRP A 39 7.52 -0.36 1.83
C TRP A 39 6.21 -0.41 2.63
N ALA A 40 5.67 0.74 3.02
CA ALA A 40 4.40 0.81 3.75
C ALA A 40 3.24 0.25 2.91
N ASN A 41 3.22 0.56 1.61
CA ASN A 41 2.22 0.01 0.69
C ASN A 41 2.34 -1.51 0.56
N HIS A 42 3.57 -2.04 0.46
CA HIS A 42 3.81 -3.49 0.44
C HIS A 42 3.24 -4.16 1.71
N ILE A 43 3.52 -3.63 2.89
CA ILE A 43 2.98 -4.16 4.15
C ILE A 43 1.46 -4.11 4.20
N ALA A 44 0.87 -2.99 3.78
CA ALA A 44 -0.58 -2.84 3.75
C ALA A 44 -1.24 -3.88 2.83
N VAL A 45 -0.66 -4.13 1.65
CA VAL A 45 -1.14 -5.16 0.71
C VAL A 45 -1.01 -6.56 1.31
N GLU A 46 0.12 -6.89 1.92
CA GLU A 46 0.32 -8.20 2.56
C GLU A 46 -0.66 -8.43 3.72
N TYR A 47 -0.90 -7.41 4.55
CA TYR A 47 -1.90 -7.49 5.62
C TYR A 47 -3.31 -7.75 5.07
N LEU A 48 -3.70 -7.05 4.01
CA LEU A 48 -5.00 -7.24 3.37
C LEU A 48 -5.14 -8.64 2.75
N ARG A 49 -4.08 -9.16 2.12
CA ARG A 49 -4.06 -10.53 1.58
C ARG A 49 -4.29 -11.58 2.68
N ASN A 50 -3.58 -11.45 3.79
CA ASN A 50 -3.71 -12.40 4.90
C ASN A 50 -5.07 -12.34 5.58
N LYS A 51 -5.64 -11.13 5.73
CA LYS A 51 -6.98 -10.94 6.29
C LYS A 51 -8.09 -11.55 5.42
N VAL A 52 -7.92 -11.56 4.10
CA VAL A 52 -8.87 -12.22 3.18
C VAL A 52 -8.75 -13.74 3.28
N SER A 53 -7.54 -14.29 3.42
CA SER A 53 -7.33 -15.73 3.60
C SER A 53 -7.98 -16.29 4.88
N ASP A 54 -7.94 -15.57 5.99
CA ASP A 54 -8.59 -16.00 7.24
C ASP A 54 -10.13 -16.03 7.14
N ASN A 55 -10.73 -15.10 6.39
CA ASN A 55 -12.18 -15.09 6.17
C ASN A 55 -12.63 -16.20 5.20
N GLY A 56 -11.78 -16.65 4.27
CA GLY A 56 -12.08 -17.77 3.37
C GLY A 56 -12.09 -19.15 4.08
N ALA A 57 -11.35 -19.30 5.18
CA ALA A 57 -11.35 -20.51 5.99
C ALA A 57 -12.59 -20.61 6.90
N ALA A 58 -13.12 -19.48 7.35
CA ALA A 58 -14.34 -19.44 8.16
C ALA A 58 -15.59 -19.83 7.35
N ASP A 59 -15.66 -19.42 6.07
CA ASP A 59 -16.80 -19.71 5.20
C ASP A 59 -16.88 -21.20 4.81
N ARG A 60 -15.73 -21.84 4.52
CA ARG A 60 -15.66 -23.29 4.27
C ARG A 60 -16.09 -24.14 5.47
N LYS A 61 -15.80 -23.69 6.69
CA LYS A 61 -16.16 -24.42 7.91
C LYS A 61 -17.67 -24.31 8.24
N LYS A 62 -18.34 -23.27 7.75
CA LYS A 62 -19.80 -23.11 7.89
C LYS A 62 -20.57 -24.03 6.93
N GLN A 63 -20.08 -24.20 5.70
CA GLN A 63 -20.68 -25.12 4.72
C GLN A 63 -20.56 -26.60 5.10
N GLU A 64 -19.46 -27.03 5.74
CA GLU A 64 -19.30 -28.42 6.19
C GLU A 64 -20.23 -28.77 7.37
N CYS A 65 -20.56 -27.83 8.25
CA CYS A 65 -21.52 -28.06 9.33
C CYS A 65 -22.98 -28.06 8.85
N GLU A 66 -23.35 -27.25 7.86
CA GLU A 66 -24.71 -27.21 7.31
C GLU A 66 -25.04 -28.46 6.47
N ALA A 67 -24.05 -29.06 5.80
CA ALA A 67 -24.21 -30.31 5.05
C ALA A 67 -24.35 -31.57 5.95
N ALA A 68 -23.85 -31.54 7.18
CA ALA A 68 -23.93 -32.66 8.12
C ALA A 68 -25.26 -32.73 8.91
N THR A 69 -26.14 -31.74 8.75
CA THR A 69 -27.42 -31.66 9.48
C THR A 69 -28.63 -32.10 8.64
N VAL A 70 -28.42 -32.54 7.40
CA VAL A 70 -29.47 -33.08 6.51
C VAL A 70 -29.23 -34.57 6.26
N ILE A 71 -29.35 -35.39 7.31
CA ILE A 71 -29.68 -36.83 7.22
C ILE A 71 -30.60 -37.18 8.38
#